data_AF-A0A6J6F2G2-F1
#
_entry.id   AF-A0A6J6F2G2-F1
#
_cell.length_a   1.000
_cell.length_b   1.000
_cell.length_c   1.000
_cell.angle_alpha   90.00
_cell.angle_beta   90.00
_cell.angle_gamma   90.00
#
_symmetry.space_group_name_H-M   'P 1'
#
loop_
_entity.id
_entity.type
_entity.pdbx_description
1 polymer ?
#
loop_
_entity_poly.entity_id
_entity_poly.type
_entity_poly.pdbx_seq_one_letter_code
_entity_poly.pdbx_strand_id
1 'polypeptide(L)' 'MLLGHNGVPADRVALPEELFNDTQAEAMSVLLPYPDSESQVARIPGLPIRFNGQRPPIRKSAPHRDLPDSQ' A
#
# COMPACT_ATOMS: atom_id res chain seq x y z
N MET A 1 27.67 -1.82 3.57
CA MET A 1 27.23 -0.42 3.33
C MET A 1 28.25 0.56 3.93
N LEU A 2 29.10 1.19 3.11
CA LEU A 2 30.11 2.14 3.61
C LEU A 2 29.48 3.38 4.29
N LEU A 3 28.35 3.87 3.78
CA LEU A 3 27.70 5.09 4.29
C LEU A 3 26.98 4.86 5.63
N GLY A 4 26.16 3.81 5.73
CA GLY A 4 25.41 3.51 6.96
C GLY A 4 26.28 3.22 8.19
N HIS A 5 27.45 2.60 8.01
CA HIS A 5 28.38 2.34 9.13
C HIS A 5 29.01 3.61 9.69
N ASN A 6 29.05 4.69 8.89
CA ASN A 6 29.57 6.00 9.31
C ASN A 6 28.45 6.95 9.76
N GLY A 7 27.22 6.45 9.96
CA GLY A 7 26.07 7.27 10.38
C GLY A 7 25.59 8.24 9.30
N VAL A 8 26.00 8.08 8.04
CA VAL A 8 25.52 8.91 6.94
C VAL A 8 24.17 8.37 6.49
N PRO A 9 23.08 9.17 6.57
CA PRO A 9 21.77 8.75 6.09
C PRO A 9 21.84 8.62 4.57
N ALA A 10 21.66 7.40 4.10
CA ALA A 10 21.64 7.07 2.69
C ALA A 10 20.69 5.90 2.49
N ASP A 11 19.94 5.95 1.39
CA ASP A 11 19.10 4.86 0.93
C ASP A 11 19.11 4.83 -0.60
N ARG A 12 18.73 3.69 -1.18
CA ARG A 12 18.54 3.56 -2.62
C ARG A 12 17.23 4.23 -3.03
N VAL A 13 17.18 4.76 -4.25
CA VAL A 13 15.91 5.16 -4.86
C VAL A 13 15.17 3.89 -5.27
N ALA A 14 14.07 3.59 -4.60
CA ALA A 14 13.25 2.42 -4.87
C ALA A 14 12.25 2.68 -6.01
N LEU A 15 11.97 1.64 -6.80
CA LEU A 15 10.89 1.68 -7.79
C LEU A 15 9.54 1.38 -7.13
N PRO A 16 8.41 1.91 -7.64
CA PRO A 16 7.09 1.68 -7.05
C PRO A 16 6.73 0.21 -6.85
N GLU A 17 7.08 -0.67 -7.80
CA GLU A 17 6.83 -2.11 -7.77
C GLU A 17 7.59 -2.85 -6.67
N GLU A 18 8.68 -2.28 -6.17
CA GLU A 18 9.46 -2.90 -5.09
C GLU A 18 8.71 -2.83 -3.76
N LEU A 19 7.75 -1.89 -3.63
CA LEU A 19 6.90 -1.76 -2.46
C LEU A 19 6.10 -3.05 -2.15
N PHE A 20 5.82 -3.87 -3.17
CA PHE A 20 5.09 -5.13 -2.99
C PHE A 20 5.90 -6.19 -2.26
N ASN A 21 7.24 -6.09 -2.27
CA ASN A 21 8.18 -7.04 -1.70
C ASN A 21 9.05 -6.43 -0.59
N ASP A 22 8.82 -5.17 -0.22
CA ASP A 22 9.60 -4.48 0.81
C ASP A 22 9.19 -4.96 2.20
N THR A 23 10.15 -5.53 2.94
CA THR A 23 9.92 -6.11 4.27
C THR A 23 9.45 -5.08 5.29
N GLN A 24 9.93 -3.84 5.18
CA GLN A 24 9.52 -2.77 6.08
C GLN A 24 8.10 -2.31 5.74
N ALA A 25 7.75 -2.20 4.45
CA ALA A 25 6.41 -1.86 4.00
C ALA A 25 5.38 -2.91 4.43
N GLU A 26 5.74 -4.20 4.38
CA GLU A 26 4.92 -5.31 4.88
C GLU A 26 4.71 -5.21 6.39
N ALA A 27 5.80 -5.13 7.17
CA ALA A 27 5.74 -4.94 8.62
C ALA A 27 4.95 -3.69 9.00
N MET A 28 4.98 -2.67 8.13
CA MET A 28 4.29 -1.41 8.34
C MET A 28 2.87 -1.35 7.76
N SER A 29 2.39 -2.45 7.19
CA SER A 29 1.09 -2.58 6.52
C SER A 29 0.80 -1.39 5.61
N VAL A 30 1.80 -0.96 4.83
CA VAL A 30 1.69 0.21 3.93
C VAL A 30 0.64 -0.06 2.85
N LEU A 31 0.66 -1.26 2.28
CA LEU A 31 -0.32 -1.74 1.32
C LEU A 31 -1.34 -2.66 2.00
N LEU A 32 -2.62 -2.30 1.91
CA LEU A 32 -3.75 -3.06 2.44
C LEU A 32 -4.52 -3.75 1.31
N PRO A 33 -5.17 -4.90 1.55
CA PRO A 33 -6.07 -5.52 0.58
C PRO A 33 -7.20 -4.56 0.18
N TYR A 34 -7.51 -4.51 -1.11
CA TYR A 34 -8.65 -3.75 -1.61
C TYR A 34 -9.92 -4.62 -1.55
N PRO A 35 -11.01 -4.19 -0.90
CA PRO A 35 -12.18 -5.02 -0.65
C PRO A 35 -13.13 -5.03 -1.87
N ASP A 36 -12.61 -5.37 -3.05
CA ASP A 36 -13.37 -5.48 -4.30
C ASP A 36 -12.90 -6.71 -5.09
N SER A 37 -13.70 -7.76 -5.11
CA SER A 37 -13.36 -9.00 -5.81
C SER A 37 -13.41 -8.88 -7.33
N GLU A 38 -14.08 -7.87 -7.86
CA GLU A 38 -14.18 -7.62 -9.30
C GLU A 38 -13.06 -6.72 -9.82
N SER A 39 -12.31 -6.10 -8.91
CA SER A 39 -11.20 -5.20 -9.26
C SER A 39 -9.96 -5.96 -9.70
N GLN A 40 -9.25 -5.40 -10.69
CA GLN A 40 -7.88 -5.80 -11.01
C GLN A 40 -6.86 -5.31 -9.97
N VAL A 41 -7.26 -4.40 -9.07
CA VAL A 41 -6.41 -3.85 -8.03
C VAL A 41 -6.54 -4.70 -6.77
N ALA A 42 -5.51 -5.47 -6.43
CA ALA A 42 -5.53 -6.34 -5.24
C ALA A 42 -5.21 -5.59 -3.94
N ARG A 43 -4.35 -4.57 -4.00
CA ARG A 43 -3.85 -3.85 -2.83
C ARG A 43 -3.74 -2.35 -3.12
N ILE A 44 -4.02 -1.54 -2.11
CA ILE A 44 -3.89 -0.08 -2.17
C ILE A 44 -3.18 0.47 -0.93
N PRO A 45 -2.56 1.67 -1.02
CA PRO A 45 -1.98 2.32 0.14
C PRO A 45 -3.03 2.59 1.22
N GLY A 46 -2.71 2.24 2.46
CA GLY A 46 -3.53 2.61 3.62
C GLY A 46 -3.24 4.02 4.12
N LEU A 47 -4.12 4.57 4.96
CA LEU A 47 -3.98 5.91 5.54
C LEU A 47 -2.66 6.06 6.32
N PRO A 48 -1.95 7.20 6.27
CA PRO A 48 -0.65 7.42 6.90
C PRO A 48 -0.76 7.66 8.43
N ILE A 49 -1.64 6.92 9.10
CA ILE A 49 -1.90 7.01 10.54
C ILE A 49 -2.07 5.62 11.14
N ARG A 50 -1.88 5.54 12.46
CA ARG A 50 -2.07 4.33 13.24
C ARG A 50 -2.73 4.63 14.56
N PHE A 51 -3.55 3.70 15.01
CA PHE A 51 -4.11 3.68 16.36
C PHE A 51 -3.57 2.43 17.07
N ASN A 52 -2.90 2.61 18.20
CA ASN A 52 -2.31 1.51 18.99
C ASN A 52 -1.42 0.58 18.14
N GLY A 53 -0.60 1.16 17.26
CA GLY A 53 0.28 0.42 16.37
C GLY A 53 -0.38 -0.21 15.13
N GLN A 54 -1.72 -0.23 15.06
CA GLN A 54 -2.48 -0.81 13.95
C GLN A 54 -2.94 0.25 12.95
N ARG A 55 -2.83 -0.05 11.65
CA ARG A 55 -3.35 0.81 10.58
C ARG A 55 -4.86 0.56 10.40
N PRO A 56 -5.69 1.61 10.26
CA PRO A 56 -7.11 1.44 9.96
C PRO A 56 -7.36 0.58 8.71
N PRO A 57 -8.32 -0.37 8.74
CA PRO A 57 -8.64 -1.20 7.58
C PRO A 57 -9.48 -0.44 6.55
N ILE A 58 -9.47 -0.93 5.32
CA ILE A 58 -10.34 -0.45 4.23
C ILE A 58 -11.56 -1.36 4.18
N ARG A 59 -12.75 -0.80 4.44
CA ARG A 59 -13.97 -1.60 4.64
C ARG A 59 -14.88 -1.66 3.43
N LYS A 60 -14.81 -0.67 2.55
CA LYS A 60 -15.67 -0.53 1.38
C LYS A 60 -14.81 -0.19 0.19
N SER A 61 -15.09 -0.83 -0.94
CA SER A 61 -14.56 -0.45 -2.23
C SER A 61 -15.18 0.88 -2.67
N ALA A 62 -14.54 1.54 -3.63
CA ALA A 62 -15.17 2.62 -4.36
C ALA A 62 -16.38 2.04 -5.12
N PRO A 63 -17.48 2.81 -5.26
CA PRO A 63 -18.61 2.37 -6.06
C PRO A 63 -18.18 2.18 -7.52
N HIS A 64 -18.66 1.10 -8.13
CA HIS A 64 -18.54 0.90 -9.57
C HIS A 64 -19.39 1.93 -10.30
N ARG A 65 -18.95 2.35 -11.49
CA ARG A 65 -19.80 3.16 -12.35
C ARG A 65 -20.90 2.27 -12.91
N ASP A 66 -22.15 2.58 -12.62
CA ASP A 66 -23.28 1.96 -13.30
C ASP A 66 -23.11 2.19 -14.82
N LEU A 67 -22.91 1.10 -15.57
CA LEU A 67 -23.01 1.17 -17.01
C LEU A 67 -24.50 1.30 -17.33
N PRO A 68 -24.95 2.31 -18.08
CA PRO A 68 -26.34 2.37 -18.51
C PRO A 68 -26.66 1.10 -19.30
N ASP A 69 -27.85 0.53 -19.06
CA ASP A 69 -28.35 -0.63 -19.78
C ASP A 69 -28.16 -0.40 -21.29
N SER A 70 -27.49 -1.36 -21.93
CA SER A 70 -27.30 -1.35 -23.37
C SER A 70 -28.68 -1.51 -24.02
N GLN A 71 -29.19 -0.45 -24.65
CA GLN A 71 -30.40 -0.49 -25.48
C GLN A 71 -30.16 -1.33 -26.74
#